data_AF-D1J949-F1
#
_entry.id   AF-D1J949-F1
#
_cell.length_a   1.000
_cell.length_b   1.000
_cell.length_c   1.000
_cell.angle_alpha   90.00
_cell.angle_beta   90.00
_cell.angle_gamma   90.00
#
_symmetry.space_group_name_H-M   'P 1'
#
loop_
_entity.id
_entity.type
_entity.pdbx_description
1 polymer ?
#
loop_
_entity_poly.entity_id
_entity_poly.type
_entity_poly.pdbx_seq_one_letter_code
_entity_poly.pdbx_strand_id
1 'polypeptide(L)'
;MVRIIKIHEIDEFSEIMTIPAAAINDTILSNIRELNEKTEMEPFIREILSDPNETPHGPTEIADILTSHVHVRGDKRLAAFILKGKSFDKVTSRHVTHQFAKLRQIPQIGLMVFGAVGNIQDDAQKDFVQTAKDAGCDYLIIDAQDCARLFIAYKKICPKDGKPYDNTTGTCPCGHVRDRCTTIEVEVGERPEYKIIKKTDLSKARAKRYSAKILVDRHYSKDVIRTIIQKATEELKDSNYHRSEELKEKWGGIPAHVVWLYIACDLNDLQIPNWICRSCWIDRSLPENMRPHGLNGNEKVGDIEVLWNDDYKSDNKFFKSHFGTKEEVLENIRPILNEMMKLAKQAIAYFEEYRGRNISEEEFISKMQKMEPRVTELYLKSGNIPMPPEDCKDYYQACQNIFATIHNMFIYYSERGLETWPKRNRDLLMQDDKKRFHEGIERIYIEESKIH
;
A
#
# COMPACT_ATOMS: atom_id res chain seq x y z
N MET A 1 -18.33 4.61 29.01
CA MET A 1 -18.77 4.19 27.66
C MET A 1 -18.20 2.80 27.45
N VAL A 2 -19.05 1.77 27.44
CA VAL A 2 -18.62 0.36 27.31
C VAL A 2 -18.07 0.13 25.90
N ARG A 3 -16.88 -0.46 25.82
CA ARG A 3 -16.17 -0.73 24.56
C ARG A 3 -16.04 -2.23 24.35
N ILE A 4 -16.11 -2.62 23.08
CA ILE A 4 -15.65 -3.93 22.63
C ILE A 4 -14.14 -3.91 22.57
N ILE A 5 -13.50 -4.87 23.24
CA ILE A 5 -12.06 -5.07 23.26
C ILE A 5 -11.72 -6.16 22.24
N LYS A 6 -10.68 -5.94 21.44
CA LYS A 6 -10.13 -6.99 20.58
C LYS A 6 -9.16 -7.83 21.38
N ILE A 7 -9.07 -9.13 21.07
CA ILE A 7 -8.23 -10.07 21.82
C ILE A 7 -6.76 -9.65 21.93
N HIS A 8 -6.17 -9.03 20.90
CA HIS A 8 -4.79 -8.53 20.90
C HIS A 8 -4.57 -7.22 21.68
N GLU A 9 -5.64 -6.59 22.18
CA GLU A 9 -5.55 -5.41 23.03
C GLU A 9 -5.38 -5.76 24.52
N ILE A 10 -5.45 -7.06 24.84
CA ILE A 10 -5.01 -7.63 26.11
C ILE A 10 -3.53 -7.95 25.95
N ASP A 11 -2.67 -7.32 26.74
CA ASP A 11 -1.22 -7.36 26.57
C ASP A 11 -0.69 -8.79 26.76
N GLU A 12 -1.27 -9.54 27.70
CA GLU A 12 -0.98 -10.97 27.94
C GLU A 12 -1.37 -11.88 26.77
N PHE A 13 -2.17 -11.40 25.80
CA PHE A 13 -2.59 -12.13 24.60
C PHE A 13 -1.96 -11.60 23.31
N SER A 14 -1.02 -10.65 23.39
CA SER A 14 -0.43 -9.97 22.23
C SER A 14 0.20 -10.90 21.19
N GLU A 15 0.74 -12.06 21.59
CA GLU A 15 1.35 -13.04 20.68
C GLU A 15 0.35 -13.64 19.69
N ILE A 16 -0.96 -13.51 19.92
CA ILE A 16 -1.99 -13.95 18.95
C ILE A 16 -1.83 -13.28 17.58
N MET A 17 -1.20 -12.11 17.51
CA MET A 17 -0.91 -11.39 16.28
C MET A 17 0.08 -12.13 15.38
N THR A 18 0.86 -13.07 15.93
CA THR A 18 1.79 -13.92 15.16
C THR A 18 1.05 -15.00 14.36
N ILE A 19 -0.20 -15.32 14.72
CA ILE A 19 -0.99 -16.37 14.09
C ILE A 19 -2.13 -15.74 13.25
N PRO A 20 -2.01 -15.70 11.91
CA PRO A 20 -3.06 -15.16 11.07
C PRO A 20 -4.30 -16.06 11.12
N ALA A 21 -5.50 -15.47 11.00
CA ALA A 21 -6.75 -16.22 11.05
C ALA A 21 -6.83 -17.34 9.99
N ALA A 22 -6.22 -17.12 8.83
CA ALA A 22 -6.12 -18.09 7.73
C ALA A 22 -5.22 -19.30 8.03
N ALA A 23 -4.38 -19.26 9.08
CA ALA A 23 -3.61 -20.42 9.51
C ALA A 23 -4.47 -21.52 10.12
N ILE A 24 -5.69 -21.20 10.55
CA ILE A 24 -6.57 -22.14 11.21
C ILE A 24 -7.39 -22.88 10.15
N ASN A 25 -6.98 -24.10 9.84
CA ASN A 25 -7.70 -24.99 8.93
C ASN A 25 -8.80 -25.81 9.65
N ASP A 26 -9.62 -26.52 8.88
CA ASP A 26 -10.74 -27.32 9.39
C ASP A 26 -10.31 -28.43 10.35
N THR A 27 -9.10 -28.99 10.17
CA THR A 27 -8.54 -30.01 11.08
C THR A 27 -8.28 -29.40 12.46
N ILE A 28 -7.65 -28.22 12.51
CA ILE A 28 -7.39 -27.50 13.75
C ILE A 28 -8.72 -27.10 14.42
N LEU A 29 -9.68 -26.56 13.66
CA LEU A 29 -11.00 -26.20 14.17
C LEU A 29 -11.78 -27.40 14.72
N SER A 30 -11.66 -28.56 14.08
CA SER A 30 -12.34 -29.78 14.54
C SER A 30 -11.72 -30.28 15.84
N ASN A 31 -10.39 -30.27 15.95
CA ASN A 31 -9.70 -30.73 17.16
C ASN A 31 -9.84 -29.74 18.33
N ILE A 32 -9.91 -28.44 18.07
CA ILE A 32 -10.11 -27.47 19.16
C ILE A 32 -11.50 -27.54 19.78
N ARG A 33 -12.51 -27.93 18.99
CA ARG A 33 -13.88 -28.18 19.48
C ARG A 33 -13.94 -29.28 20.52
N GLU A 34 -12.95 -30.17 20.54
CA GLU A 34 -12.84 -31.27 21.49
C GLU A 34 -12.14 -30.88 22.80
N LEU A 35 -11.73 -29.61 22.98
CA LEU A 35 -11.12 -29.15 24.22
C LEU A 35 -12.12 -29.08 25.37
N ASN A 36 -11.74 -29.63 26.50
CA ASN A 36 -12.48 -29.57 27.75
C ASN A 36 -12.25 -28.21 28.45
N GLU A 37 -13.34 -27.66 28.99
CA GLU A 37 -13.34 -26.39 29.70
C GLU A 37 -12.38 -26.38 30.91
N LYS A 38 -12.47 -27.41 31.76
CA LYS A 38 -11.77 -27.47 33.07
C LYS A 38 -10.37 -28.06 32.98
N THR A 39 -10.15 -29.04 32.12
CA THR A 39 -8.86 -29.75 32.07
C THR A 39 -7.90 -29.18 31.03
N GLU A 40 -8.37 -28.35 30.09
CA GLU A 40 -7.54 -27.84 29.00
C GLU A 40 -7.67 -26.33 28.85
N MET A 41 -8.86 -25.80 28.52
CA MET A 41 -9.02 -24.37 28.22
C MET A 41 -8.68 -23.46 29.42
N GLU A 42 -9.26 -23.73 30.58
CA GLU A 42 -9.02 -22.93 31.78
C GLU A 42 -7.55 -22.97 32.23
N PRO A 43 -6.89 -24.14 32.34
CA PRO A 43 -5.46 -24.22 32.58
C PRO A 43 -4.62 -23.44 31.56
N PHE A 44 -4.94 -23.54 30.26
CA PHE A 44 -4.21 -22.80 29.22
C PHE A 44 -4.31 -21.30 29.42
N ILE A 45 -5.52 -20.78 29.66
CA ILE A 45 -5.72 -19.34 29.91
C ILE A 45 -5.00 -18.93 31.20
N ARG A 46 -5.10 -19.70 32.29
CA ARG A 46 -4.38 -19.42 33.54
C ARG A 46 -2.88 -19.33 33.31
N GLU A 47 -2.29 -20.28 32.59
CA GLU A 47 -0.85 -20.27 32.30
C GLU A 47 -0.43 -19.11 31.39
N ILE A 48 -1.28 -18.68 30.46
CA ILE A 48 -0.99 -17.51 29.60
C ILE A 48 -1.04 -16.22 30.43
N LEU A 49 -1.98 -16.12 31.38
CA LEU A 49 -2.17 -14.95 32.23
C LEU A 49 -1.22 -14.90 33.43
N SER A 50 -0.51 -15.98 33.76
CA SER A 50 0.37 -16.04 34.94
C SER A 50 1.72 -15.39 34.64
N ASP A 51 1.97 -14.21 35.23
CA ASP A 51 3.27 -13.53 35.23
C ASP A 51 4.24 -14.21 36.24
N PRO A 52 5.46 -14.64 35.81
CA PRO A 52 6.49 -15.15 36.72
C PRO A 52 6.98 -14.16 37.80
N ASN A 53 6.64 -12.86 37.70
CA ASN A 53 7.19 -11.79 38.54
C ASN A 53 6.24 -11.23 39.63
N GLU A 54 5.02 -11.74 39.84
CA GLU A 54 4.13 -11.32 40.94
C GLU A 54 3.82 -12.45 41.96
N THR A 55 3.75 -12.10 43.25
CA THR A 55 3.44 -13.01 44.39
C THR A 55 1.92 -13.11 44.66
N PRO A 56 1.49 -13.91 45.65
CA PRO A 56 0.67 -15.13 45.55
C PRO A 56 -0.86 -14.89 45.52
N HIS A 57 -1.35 -14.04 44.64
CA HIS A 57 -2.79 -13.96 44.35
C HIS A 57 -3.08 -14.48 42.94
N GLY A 58 -2.97 -15.80 42.80
CA GLY A 58 -3.38 -16.50 41.58
C GLY A 58 -4.90 -16.38 41.34
N PRO A 59 -5.36 -16.74 40.13
CA PRO A 59 -6.75 -16.60 39.74
C PRO A 59 -7.70 -17.32 40.71
N THR A 60 -8.66 -16.56 41.27
CA THR A 60 -9.68 -17.11 42.16
C THR A 60 -10.88 -17.54 41.33
N GLU A 61 -11.27 -18.81 41.43
CA GLU A 61 -12.47 -19.32 40.78
C GLU A 61 -13.69 -19.02 41.67
N ILE A 62 -14.60 -18.18 41.17
CA ILE A 62 -15.88 -17.95 41.84
C ILE A 62 -16.95 -18.56 40.94
N ALA A 63 -17.33 -19.79 41.28
CA ALA A 63 -18.52 -20.46 40.77
C ALA A 63 -18.60 -20.52 39.22
N ASP A 64 -17.60 -21.17 38.61
CA ASP A 64 -17.42 -21.36 37.16
C ASP A 64 -17.06 -20.09 36.38
N ILE A 65 -16.49 -19.09 37.07
CA ILE A 65 -15.93 -17.88 36.47
C ILE A 65 -14.49 -17.77 36.95
N LEU A 66 -13.56 -17.76 35.98
CA LEU A 66 -12.15 -17.51 36.22
C LEU A 66 -11.95 -16.00 36.35
N THR A 67 -11.35 -15.52 37.44
CA THR A 67 -11.01 -14.10 37.59
C THR A 67 -9.50 -13.91 37.65
N SER A 68 -8.99 -12.94 36.88
CA SER A 68 -7.56 -12.60 36.86
C SER A 68 -7.39 -11.12 36.56
N HIS A 69 -6.30 -10.52 37.03
CA HIS A 69 -5.89 -9.22 36.51
C HIS A 69 -5.26 -9.40 35.12
N VAL A 70 -5.55 -8.46 34.23
CA VAL A 70 -4.96 -8.38 32.88
C VAL A 70 -4.63 -6.93 32.56
N HIS A 71 -3.73 -6.69 31.63
CA HIS A 71 -3.44 -5.35 31.13
C HIS A 71 -4.15 -5.14 29.80
N VAL A 72 -5.02 -4.13 29.74
CA VAL A 72 -5.66 -3.71 28.50
C VAL A 72 -4.99 -2.42 28.05
N ARG A 73 -4.09 -2.52 27.06
CA ARG A 73 -3.29 -1.39 26.57
C ARG A 73 -2.49 -0.70 27.69
N GLY A 74 -1.89 -1.49 28.58
CA GLY A 74 -1.14 -1.02 29.75
C GLY A 74 -1.98 -0.71 31.00
N ASP A 75 -3.32 -0.65 30.91
CA ASP A 75 -4.17 -0.41 32.09
C ASP A 75 -4.50 -1.75 32.79
N LYS A 76 -4.06 -1.93 34.05
CA LYS A 76 -4.39 -3.11 34.86
C LYS A 76 -5.88 -3.13 35.21
N ARG A 77 -6.57 -4.21 34.87
CA ARG A 77 -8.02 -4.40 35.08
C ARG A 77 -8.32 -5.79 35.61
N LEU A 78 -9.31 -5.90 36.48
CA LEU A 78 -9.87 -7.18 36.87
C LEU A 78 -10.74 -7.72 35.73
N ALA A 79 -10.35 -8.86 35.17
CA ALA A 79 -11.09 -9.56 34.13
C ALA A 79 -11.79 -10.81 34.68
N ALA A 80 -13.00 -11.07 34.18
CA ALA A 80 -13.77 -12.26 34.48
C ALA A 80 -14.01 -13.07 33.19
N PHE A 81 -13.60 -14.33 33.19
CA PHE A 81 -13.65 -15.24 32.05
C PHE A 81 -14.72 -16.31 32.27
N ILE A 82 -15.62 -16.41 31.30
CA ILE A 82 -16.55 -17.53 31.15
C ILE A 82 -16.08 -18.33 29.96
N LEU A 83 -15.75 -19.60 30.17
CA LEU A 83 -15.28 -20.50 29.12
C LEU A 83 -16.33 -21.59 28.87
N LYS A 84 -16.43 -22.09 27.63
CA LYS A 84 -17.28 -23.23 27.27
C LYS A 84 -16.53 -24.18 26.34
N GLY A 85 -16.28 -25.38 26.86
CA GLY A 85 -15.60 -26.47 26.16
C GLY A 85 -16.52 -27.36 25.33
N LYS A 86 -15.99 -28.52 24.92
CA LYS A 86 -16.60 -29.56 24.08
C LYS A 86 -17.98 -30.06 24.47
N SER A 87 -18.41 -29.82 25.71
CA SER A 87 -19.76 -30.21 26.17
C SER A 87 -20.87 -29.38 25.51
N PHE A 88 -20.51 -28.34 24.74
CA PHE A 88 -21.45 -27.40 24.15
C PHE A 88 -21.13 -27.12 22.67
N ASP A 89 -21.53 -28.01 21.76
CA ASP A 89 -21.40 -27.77 20.30
C ASP A 89 -22.06 -26.46 19.84
N LYS A 90 -23.19 -26.12 20.46
CA LYS A 90 -23.88 -24.84 20.31
C LYS A 90 -24.05 -24.19 21.67
N VAL A 91 -23.50 -22.99 21.83
CA VAL A 91 -23.61 -22.24 23.08
C VAL A 91 -24.75 -21.22 22.95
N THR A 92 -25.86 -21.49 23.66
CA THR A 92 -27.06 -20.64 23.69
C THR A 92 -27.17 -19.95 25.05
N SER A 93 -28.05 -18.95 25.18
CA SER A 93 -28.26 -18.24 26.44
C SER A 93 -28.54 -19.18 27.61
N ARG A 94 -29.32 -20.25 27.39
CA ARG A 94 -29.66 -21.25 28.41
C ARG A 94 -28.44 -21.87 29.09
N HIS A 95 -27.32 -21.97 28.38
CA HIS A 95 -26.08 -22.56 28.90
C HIS A 95 -25.25 -21.58 29.75
N VAL A 96 -25.50 -20.28 29.66
CA VAL A 96 -24.64 -19.21 30.21
C VAL A 96 -25.36 -18.18 31.07
N THR A 97 -26.70 -18.09 31.04
CA THR A 97 -27.49 -17.09 31.78
C THR A 97 -27.15 -17.05 33.27
N HIS A 98 -26.97 -18.21 33.90
CA HIS A 98 -26.61 -18.28 35.33
C HIS A 98 -25.22 -17.68 35.61
N GLN A 99 -24.26 -17.88 34.73
CA GLN A 99 -22.91 -17.32 34.86
C GLN A 99 -22.92 -15.81 34.59
N PHE A 100 -23.70 -15.35 33.60
CA PHE A 100 -23.90 -13.92 33.34
C PHE A 100 -24.56 -13.20 34.52
N ALA A 101 -25.54 -13.83 35.18
CA ALA A 101 -26.15 -13.27 36.38
C ALA A 101 -25.14 -13.12 37.53
N LYS A 102 -24.19 -14.05 37.66
CA LYS A 102 -23.13 -13.99 38.68
C LYS A 102 -22.06 -12.95 38.38
N LEU A 103 -21.75 -12.66 37.11
CA LEU A 103 -20.80 -11.59 36.75
C LEU A 103 -21.20 -10.26 37.39
N ARG A 104 -22.50 -9.97 37.49
CA ARG A 104 -23.02 -8.74 38.12
C ARG A 104 -22.74 -8.65 39.62
N GLN A 105 -22.42 -9.77 40.28
CA GLN A 105 -22.18 -9.84 41.72
C GLN A 105 -20.69 -9.67 42.07
N ILE A 106 -19.80 -9.74 41.08
CA ILE A 106 -18.36 -9.58 41.28
C ILE A 106 -18.06 -8.07 41.28
N PRO A 107 -17.54 -7.50 42.38
CA PRO A 107 -17.27 -6.08 42.46
C PRO A 107 -16.08 -5.69 41.55
N GLN A 108 -16.17 -4.51 40.94
CA GLN A 108 -15.06 -3.85 40.23
C GLN A 108 -14.47 -4.63 39.03
N ILE A 109 -15.29 -5.42 38.32
CA ILE A 109 -14.87 -5.97 37.02
C ILE A 109 -14.60 -4.80 36.06
N GLY A 110 -13.44 -4.82 35.41
CA GLY A 110 -13.08 -3.90 34.34
C GLY A 110 -13.21 -4.50 32.93
N LEU A 111 -13.25 -5.83 32.83
CA LEU A 111 -13.37 -6.57 31.57
C LEU A 111 -14.14 -7.88 31.75
N MET A 112 -15.14 -8.14 30.91
CA MET A 112 -15.82 -9.43 30.81
C MET A 112 -15.36 -10.17 29.56
N VAL A 113 -14.96 -11.43 29.69
CA VAL A 113 -14.52 -12.27 28.57
C VAL A 113 -15.41 -13.51 28.48
N PHE A 114 -15.95 -13.77 27.29
CA PHE A 114 -16.72 -14.97 27.00
C PHE A 114 -16.05 -15.75 25.88
N GLY A 115 -15.49 -16.91 26.22
CA GLY A 115 -14.80 -17.79 25.28
C GLY A 115 -15.52 -19.12 25.09
N ALA A 116 -15.60 -19.60 23.84
CA ALA A 116 -16.12 -20.94 23.58
C ALA A 116 -15.46 -21.59 22.37
N VAL A 117 -15.25 -22.91 22.44
CA VAL A 117 -14.82 -23.71 21.28
C VAL A 117 -16.01 -24.19 20.43
N GLY A 118 -17.22 -24.21 21.01
CA GLY A 118 -18.46 -24.44 20.28
C GLY A 118 -19.00 -23.19 19.56
N ASN A 119 -20.04 -23.36 18.75
CA ASN A 119 -20.65 -22.26 18.01
C ASN A 119 -21.52 -21.38 18.93
N ILE A 120 -21.06 -20.15 19.22
CA ILE A 120 -21.77 -19.18 20.06
C ILE A 120 -22.94 -18.58 19.29
N GLN A 121 -24.16 -18.89 19.71
CA GLN A 121 -25.39 -18.42 19.07
C GLN A 121 -25.68 -16.94 19.40
N ASP A 122 -26.42 -16.28 18.52
CA ASP A 122 -26.73 -14.84 18.61
C ASP A 122 -27.43 -14.45 19.92
N ASP A 123 -28.24 -15.34 20.50
CA ASP A 123 -28.92 -15.11 21.78
C ASP A 123 -27.90 -14.97 22.91
N ALA A 124 -26.95 -15.90 23.01
CA ALA A 124 -25.88 -15.87 24.01
C ALA A 124 -24.98 -14.63 23.86
N GLN A 125 -24.66 -14.25 22.62
CA GLN A 125 -23.86 -13.04 22.36
C GLN A 125 -24.61 -11.78 22.83
N LYS A 126 -25.90 -11.65 22.47
CA LYS A 126 -26.73 -10.50 22.85
C LYS A 126 -26.85 -10.38 24.36
N ASP A 127 -27.14 -11.49 25.06
CA ASP A 127 -27.28 -11.50 26.51
C ASP A 127 -25.97 -11.17 27.23
N PHE A 128 -24.84 -11.66 26.71
CA PHE A 128 -23.52 -11.34 27.26
C PHE A 128 -23.20 -9.85 27.11
N VAL A 129 -23.39 -9.30 25.91
CA VAL A 129 -23.14 -7.88 25.62
C VAL A 129 -24.06 -6.99 26.46
N GLN A 130 -25.32 -7.37 26.62
CA GLN A 130 -26.24 -6.63 27.49
C GLN A 130 -25.78 -6.67 28.95
N THR A 131 -25.33 -7.82 29.44
CA THR A 131 -24.79 -7.98 30.80
C THR A 131 -23.58 -7.07 31.04
N ALA A 132 -22.65 -7.01 30.10
CA ALA A 132 -21.48 -6.12 30.17
C ALA A 132 -21.87 -4.64 30.16
N LYS A 133 -22.85 -4.26 29.32
CA LYS A 133 -23.40 -2.90 29.27
C LYS A 133 -24.05 -2.49 30.58
N ASP A 134 -24.87 -3.35 31.16
CA ASP A 134 -25.55 -3.09 32.44
C ASP A 134 -24.54 -2.93 33.58
N ALA A 135 -23.44 -3.68 33.54
CA ALA A 135 -22.35 -3.59 34.50
C ALA A 135 -21.37 -2.44 34.23
N GLY A 136 -21.52 -1.71 33.11
CA GLY A 136 -20.58 -0.65 32.72
C GLY A 136 -19.16 -1.15 32.41
N CYS A 137 -19.01 -2.43 32.07
CA CYS A 137 -17.73 -3.11 31.87
C CYS A 137 -17.41 -3.26 30.37
N ASP A 138 -16.14 -3.15 30.00
CA ASP A 138 -15.69 -3.52 28.66
C ASP A 138 -15.82 -5.04 28.45
N TYR A 139 -15.90 -5.50 27.20
CA TYR A 139 -16.11 -6.92 26.92
C TYR A 139 -15.34 -7.46 25.71
N LEU A 140 -15.08 -8.77 25.73
CA LEU A 140 -14.45 -9.54 24.66
C LEU A 140 -15.19 -10.88 24.47
N ILE A 141 -15.44 -11.25 23.22
CA ILE A 141 -15.93 -12.59 22.85
C ILE A 141 -14.80 -13.30 22.10
N ILE A 142 -14.52 -14.55 22.47
CA ILE A 142 -13.47 -15.40 21.88
C ILE A 142 -14.16 -16.64 21.31
N ASP A 143 -14.19 -16.76 19.99
CA ASP A 143 -14.75 -17.94 19.32
C ASP A 143 -13.71 -19.07 19.17
N ALA A 144 -14.12 -20.18 18.54
CA ALA A 144 -13.24 -21.32 18.31
C ALA A 144 -11.98 -20.97 17.49
N GLN A 145 -12.10 -20.03 16.55
CA GLN A 145 -10.98 -19.61 15.72
C GLN A 145 -9.99 -18.77 16.52
N ASP A 146 -10.49 -17.83 17.34
CA ASP A 146 -9.65 -17.04 18.23
C ASP A 146 -9.01 -17.90 19.34
N CYS A 147 -9.73 -18.89 19.89
CA CYS A 147 -9.15 -19.88 20.80
C CYS A 147 -7.99 -20.63 20.14
N ALA A 148 -8.12 -21.03 18.87
CA ALA A 148 -7.08 -21.76 18.15
C ALA A 148 -5.84 -20.91 17.94
N ARG A 149 -6.04 -19.68 17.49
CA ARG A 149 -4.93 -18.73 17.29
C ARG A 149 -4.21 -18.45 18.61
N LEU A 150 -4.96 -18.20 19.68
CA LEU A 150 -4.40 -17.93 21.00
C LEU A 150 -3.59 -19.13 21.51
N PHE A 151 -4.18 -20.32 21.50
CA PHE A 151 -3.50 -21.51 22.03
C PHE A 151 -2.32 -21.95 21.18
N ILE A 152 -2.31 -21.70 19.87
CA ILE A 152 -1.15 -21.92 19.01
C ILE A 152 -0.04 -20.91 19.35
N ALA A 153 -0.37 -19.61 19.45
CA ALA A 153 0.59 -18.55 19.73
C ALA A 153 1.38 -18.81 21.02
N TYR A 154 0.70 -19.31 22.05
CA TYR A 154 1.31 -19.64 23.34
C TYR A 154 1.74 -21.12 23.46
N LYS A 155 1.85 -21.82 22.34
CA LYS A 155 2.34 -23.21 22.24
C LYS A 155 1.60 -24.19 23.16
N LYS A 156 0.30 -24.02 23.36
CA LYS A 156 -0.56 -24.92 24.13
C LYS A 156 -1.09 -26.06 23.28
N ILE A 157 -1.40 -25.77 22.02
CA ILE A 157 -1.81 -26.76 21.02
C ILE A 157 -0.89 -26.72 19.80
N CYS A 158 -0.85 -27.83 19.06
CA CYS A 158 0.00 -27.96 17.89
C CYS A 158 -0.54 -27.16 16.70
N PRO A 159 0.29 -26.38 15.99
CA PRO A 159 -0.13 -25.61 14.82
C PRO A 159 -0.49 -26.46 13.60
N LYS A 160 -0.19 -27.76 13.60
CA LYS A 160 -0.46 -28.66 12.46
C LYS A 160 -1.79 -29.39 12.57
N ASP A 161 -2.15 -29.81 13.78
CA ASP A 161 -3.34 -30.63 14.03
C ASP A 161 -4.30 -30.02 15.06
N GLY A 162 -3.92 -28.99 15.81
CA GLY A 162 -4.77 -28.35 16.81
C GLY A 162 -4.92 -29.15 18.11
N LYS A 163 -4.17 -30.24 18.32
CA LYS A 163 -4.21 -31.02 19.55
C LYS A 163 -3.27 -30.47 20.63
N PRO A 164 -3.63 -30.58 21.91
CA PRO A 164 -2.75 -30.24 23.02
C PRO A 164 -1.40 -30.96 22.97
N TYR A 165 -0.36 -30.26 23.43
CA TYR A 165 0.91 -30.90 23.76
C TYR A 165 0.80 -31.62 25.10
N ASP A 166 1.40 -32.81 25.19
CA ASP A 166 1.59 -33.49 26.47
C ASP A 166 2.61 -32.71 27.31
N ASN A 167 2.26 -32.41 28.57
CA ASN A 167 3.09 -31.60 29.47
C ASN A 167 4.39 -32.30 29.90
N THR A 168 4.46 -33.63 29.78
CA THR A 168 5.60 -34.46 30.17
C THR A 168 6.58 -34.66 29.02
N THR A 169 6.06 -34.90 27.81
CA THR A 169 6.89 -35.19 26.63
C THR A 169 7.08 -34.00 25.69
N GLY A 170 6.26 -32.95 25.82
CA GLY A 170 6.26 -31.81 24.89
C GLY A 170 5.85 -32.19 23.47
N THR A 171 5.17 -33.33 23.29
CA THR A 171 4.73 -33.82 21.99
C THR A 171 3.22 -33.87 21.89
N CYS A 172 2.67 -33.55 20.72
CA CYS A 172 1.25 -33.82 20.43
C CYS A 172 1.04 -35.30 20.06
N PRO A 173 -0.21 -35.81 20.04
CA PRO A 173 -0.53 -37.19 19.66
C PRO A 173 -0.05 -37.62 18.27
N CYS A 174 0.25 -36.67 17.37
CA CYS A 174 0.79 -36.94 16.04
C CYS A 174 2.34 -36.91 15.99
N GLY A 175 3.01 -36.76 17.14
CA GLY A 175 4.48 -36.79 17.25
C GLY A 175 5.19 -35.45 16.99
N HIS A 176 4.46 -34.35 16.78
CA HIS A 176 5.06 -33.02 16.65
C HIS A 176 5.59 -32.51 18.01
N VAL A 177 6.79 -31.92 18.01
CA VAL A 177 7.49 -31.43 19.23
C VAL A 177 7.30 -29.92 19.39
N ARG A 178 7.02 -29.46 20.62
CA ARG A 178 6.70 -28.06 20.99
C ARG A 178 7.76 -27.00 20.64
N ASP A 179 9.04 -27.36 20.58
CA ASP A 179 10.16 -26.42 20.41
C ASP A 179 10.89 -26.46 19.06
N ARG A 180 10.43 -27.27 18.11
CA ARG A 180 10.92 -27.12 16.72
C ARG A 180 10.14 -25.99 16.06
N CYS A 181 10.83 -24.93 15.61
CA CYS A 181 10.27 -23.90 14.73
C CYS A 181 9.44 -24.58 13.64
N THR A 182 8.12 -24.52 13.79
CA THR A 182 7.20 -25.19 12.89
C THR A 182 6.67 -24.13 11.96
N THR A 183 7.05 -24.23 10.69
CA THR A 183 6.51 -23.36 9.63
C THR A 183 5.01 -23.60 9.52
N ILE A 184 4.24 -22.53 9.67
CA ILE A 184 2.80 -22.52 9.40
C ILE A 184 2.64 -22.17 7.92
N GLU A 185 2.23 -23.14 7.12
CA GLU A 185 1.90 -22.94 5.71
C GLU A 185 0.44 -22.50 5.63
N VAL A 186 0.20 -21.27 5.18
CA VAL A 186 -1.13 -20.70 5.03
C VAL A 186 -1.49 -20.70 3.55
N GLU A 187 -2.54 -21.44 3.17
CA GLU A 187 -3.14 -21.29 1.85
C GLU A 187 -4.05 -20.05 1.85
N VAL A 188 -3.57 -18.95 1.27
CA VAL A 188 -4.39 -17.75 1.06
C VAL A 188 -5.29 -17.99 -0.15
N GLY A 189 -6.60 -18.10 0.10
CA GLY A 189 -7.61 -18.36 -0.94
C GLY A 189 -7.68 -17.28 -2.03
N GLU A 190 -7.19 -16.07 -1.74
CA GLU A 190 -6.97 -15.03 -2.75
C GLU A 190 -5.49 -15.02 -3.17
N ARG A 191 -5.25 -15.40 -4.43
CA ARG A 191 -3.92 -15.21 -5.01
C ARG A 191 -3.64 -13.71 -5.03
N PRO A 192 -2.46 -13.25 -4.58
CA PRO A 192 -2.11 -11.83 -4.64
C PRO A 192 -2.29 -11.30 -6.06
N GLU A 193 -3.26 -10.41 -6.23
CA GLU A 193 -3.50 -9.76 -7.51
C GLU A 193 -2.52 -8.61 -7.70
N TYR A 194 -1.94 -8.51 -8.89
CA TYR A 194 -1.14 -7.37 -9.33
C TYR A 194 -1.46 -7.07 -10.78
N LYS A 195 -1.21 -5.83 -11.20
CA LYS A 195 -1.40 -5.40 -12.59
C LYS A 195 -0.07 -4.94 -13.16
N ILE A 196 0.34 -5.50 -14.30
CA ILE A 196 1.45 -4.97 -15.09
C ILE A 196 0.90 -3.77 -15.87
N ILE A 197 1.18 -2.56 -15.40
CA ILE A 197 0.70 -1.32 -16.01
C ILE A 197 1.45 -1.02 -17.31
N LYS A 198 2.75 -1.26 -17.31
CA LYS A 198 3.60 -1.01 -18.48
C LYS A 198 4.69 -2.04 -18.54
N LYS A 199 4.88 -2.60 -19.75
CA LYS A 199 5.98 -3.51 -20.08
C LYS A 199 6.83 -2.89 -21.19
N THR A 200 8.15 -2.96 -21.04
CA THR A 200 9.10 -2.34 -21.98
C THR A 200 10.17 -3.34 -22.37
N ASP A 201 10.40 -3.47 -23.68
CA ASP A 201 11.53 -4.22 -24.24
C ASP A 201 12.78 -3.33 -24.27
N LEU A 202 13.76 -3.68 -23.46
CA LEU A 202 15.06 -3.02 -23.34
C LEU A 202 16.18 -3.83 -23.99
N SER A 203 15.82 -4.86 -24.76
CA SER A 203 16.76 -5.76 -25.39
C SER A 203 17.73 -5.02 -26.31
N LYS A 204 18.97 -5.50 -26.30
CA LYS A 204 20.07 -5.06 -27.16
C LYS A 204 20.62 -6.27 -27.90
N ALA A 205 21.58 -6.04 -28.80
CA ALA A 205 22.20 -7.10 -29.60
C ALA A 205 22.84 -8.23 -28.77
N ARG A 206 23.16 -7.98 -27.48
CA ARG A 206 23.91 -8.92 -26.63
C ARG A 206 23.11 -9.54 -25.49
N ALA A 207 21.90 -9.03 -25.21
CA ALA A 207 21.04 -9.59 -24.17
C ALA A 207 19.57 -9.18 -24.40
N LYS A 208 18.68 -10.15 -24.24
CA LYS A 208 17.22 -9.95 -24.07
C LYS A 208 16.92 -9.40 -22.68
N ARG A 209 16.23 -8.26 -22.57
CA ARG A 209 15.99 -7.56 -21.30
C ARG A 209 14.61 -6.94 -21.26
N TYR A 210 13.93 -7.05 -20.12
CA TYR A 210 12.63 -6.44 -19.90
C TYR A 210 12.60 -5.55 -18.66
N SER A 211 11.74 -4.54 -18.72
CA SER A 211 11.29 -3.85 -17.51
C SER A 211 9.77 -3.77 -17.44
N ALA A 212 9.25 -3.77 -16.22
CA ALA A 212 7.82 -3.63 -15.97
C ALA A 212 7.52 -2.69 -14.80
N LYS A 213 6.47 -1.86 -14.95
CA LYS A 213 5.82 -1.13 -13.85
C LYS A 213 4.64 -1.96 -13.37
N ILE A 214 4.61 -2.28 -12.08
CA ILE A 214 3.61 -3.14 -11.44
C ILE A 214 2.85 -2.32 -10.41
N LEU A 215 1.52 -2.42 -10.44
CA LEU A 215 0.63 -1.89 -9.41
C LEU A 215 0.14 -3.02 -8.51
N VAL A 216 0.29 -2.85 -7.20
CA VAL A 216 -0.15 -3.80 -6.17
C VAL A 216 -1.09 -3.12 -5.16
N ASP A 217 -1.82 -3.90 -4.36
CA ASP A 217 -2.62 -3.33 -3.28
C ASP A 217 -1.72 -2.70 -2.21
N ARG A 218 -2.12 -1.52 -1.71
CA ARG A 218 -1.38 -0.75 -0.71
C ARG A 218 -1.27 -1.44 0.66
N HIS A 219 -2.13 -2.42 0.93
CA HIS A 219 -2.18 -3.15 2.21
C HIS A 219 -1.35 -4.44 2.17
N TYR A 220 -0.79 -4.81 1.02
CA TYR A 220 0.06 -5.99 0.93
C TYR A 220 1.31 -5.84 1.81
N SER A 221 1.61 -6.91 2.55
CA SER A 221 2.84 -7.01 3.32
C SER A 221 4.04 -7.18 2.39
N LYS A 222 5.25 -6.97 2.93
CA LYS A 222 6.48 -7.25 2.19
C LYS A 222 6.51 -8.69 1.67
N ASP A 223 6.04 -9.67 2.44
CA ASP A 223 5.99 -11.08 2.03
C ASP A 223 5.11 -11.31 0.79
N VAL A 224 3.91 -10.73 0.79
CA VAL A 224 3.00 -10.81 -0.38
C VAL A 224 3.65 -10.17 -1.61
N ILE A 225 4.30 -9.03 -1.44
CA ILE A 225 5.01 -8.34 -2.52
C ILE A 225 6.21 -9.18 -3.02
N ARG A 226 6.94 -9.89 -2.15
CA ARG A 226 8.01 -10.81 -2.57
C ARG A 226 7.47 -11.91 -3.48
N THR A 227 6.34 -12.52 -3.13
CA THR A 227 5.66 -13.51 -3.98
C THR A 227 5.26 -12.92 -5.33
N ILE A 228 4.73 -11.70 -5.34
CA ILE A 228 4.40 -10.98 -6.59
C ILE A 228 5.66 -10.74 -7.43
N ILE A 229 6.76 -10.29 -6.82
CA ILE A 229 8.05 -10.06 -7.51
C ILE A 229 8.54 -11.34 -8.18
N GLN A 230 8.54 -12.47 -7.48
CA GLN A 230 8.95 -13.76 -8.04
C GLN A 230 8.05 -14.14 -9.22
N LYS A 231 6.74 -14.12 -9.02
CA LYS A 231 5.76 -14.51 -10.05
C LYS A 231 5.85 -13.63 -11.31
N ALA A 232 5.88 -12.30 -11.13
CA ALA A 232 5.99 -11.38 -12.25
C ALA A 232 7.34 -11.51 -12.97
N THR A 233 8.42 -11.78 -12.22
CA THR A 233 9.74 -12.02 -12.83
C THR A 233 9.72 -13.25 -13.73
N GLU A 234 9.14 -14.37 -13.30
CA GLU A 234 8.96 -15.56 -14.15
C GLU A 234 8.08 -15.27 -15.37
N GLU A 235 6.95 -14.59 -15.19
CA GLU A 235 6.07 -14.19 -16.31
C GLU A 235 6.82 -13.34 -17.37
N LEU A 236 7.72 -12.46 -16.91
CA LEU A 236 8.52 -11.61 -17.79
C LEU A 236 9.71 -12.36 -18.42
N LYS A 237 10.27 -13.38 -17.77
CA LYS A 237 11.30 -14.24 -18.36
C LYS A 237 10.78 -14.92 -19.62
N ASP A 238 9.56 -15.45 -19.56
CA ASP A 238 8.95 -16.21 -20.66
C ASP A 238 8.21 -15.34 -21.69
N SER A 239 8.31 -14.02 -21.56
CA SER A 239 7.68 -13.07 -22.46
C SER A 239 8.21 -13.18 -23.90
N ASN A 240 7.26 -13.20 -24.84
CA ASN A 240 7.53 -13.09 -26.29
C ASN A 240 7.19 -11.70 -26.89
N TYR A 241 7.10 -10.67 -26.05
CA TYR A 241 6.90 -9.28 -26.50
C TYR A 241 8.20 -8.69 -27.04
N HIS A 242 8.15 -8.05 -28.21
CA HIS A 242 9.30 -7.38 -28.83
C HIS A 242 8.89 -6.02 -29.37
N ARG A 243 9.77 -5.02 -29.25
CA ARG A 243 9.48 -3.67 -29.78
C ARG A 243 9.71 -3.53 -31.30
N SER A 244 10.38 -4.50 -31.92
CA SER A 244 10.65 -4.50 -33.37
C SER A 244 10.85 -5.93 -33.88
N GLU A 245 10.65 -6.13 -35.18
CA GLU A 245 10.79 -7.45 -35.81
C GLU A 245 12.24 -7.95 -35.78
N GLU A 246 13.25 -7.09 -35.88
CA GLU A 246 14.67 -7.51 -35.84
C GLU A 246 15.04 -8.10 -34.47
N LEU A 247 14.47 -7.55 -33.39
CA LEU A 247 14.67 -8.10 -32.04
C LEU A 247 13.91 -9.40 -31.84
N LYS A 248 12.76 -9.56 -32.50
CA LYS A 248 11.98 -10.81 -32.46
C LYS A 248 12.67 -11.93 -33.22
N GLU A 249 13.24 -11.66 -34.39
CA GLU A 249 14.07 -12.63 -35.12
C GLU A 249 15.25 -13.11 -34.27
N LYS A 250 15.86 -12.18 -33.53
CA LYS A 250 17.02 -12.49 -32.70
C LYS A 250 16.71 -13.18 -31.37
N TRP A 251 15.64 -12.75 -30.70
CA TRP A 251 15.35 -13.12 -29.30
C TRP A 251 14.01 -13.86 -29.13
N GLY A 252 13.31 -14.17 -30.22
CA GLY A 252 12.06 -14.92 -30.20
C GLY A 252 12.27 -16.32 -29.62
N GLY A 253 11.42 -16.72 -28.68
CA GLY A 253 11.52 -18.03 -28.02
C GLY A 253 12.69 -18.19 -27.04
N ILE A 254 13.56 -17.18 -26.90
CA ILE A 254 14.65 -17.17 -25.92
C ILE A 254 14.15 -16.49 -24.64
N PRO A 255 14.30 -17.08 -23.44
CA PRO A 255 13.96 -16.40 -22.18
C PRO A 255 14.71 -15.08 -21.99
N ALA A 256 14.16 -14.16 -21.21
CA ALA A 256 14.87 -12.93 -20.86
C ALA A 256 16.12 -13.25 -20.02
N HIS A 257 17.18 -12.47 -20.20
CA HIS A 257 18.40 -12.57 -19.38
C HIS A 257 18.39 -11.57 -18.22
N VAL A 258 17.60 -10.51 -18.32
CA VAL A 258 17.49 -9.47 -17.29
C VAL A 258 16.06 -8.99 -17.19
N VAL A 259 15.55 -8.90 -15.95
CA VAL A 259 14.23 -8.36 -15.64
C VAL A 259 14.34 -7.32 -14.54
N TRP A 260 13.78 -6.14 -14.78
CA TRP A 260 13.61 -5.08 -13.77
C TRP A 260 12.14 -4.83 -13.47
N LEU A 261 11.78 -4.84 -12.19
CA LEU A 261 10.43 -4.49 -11.76
C LEU A 261 10.45 -3.18 -10.95
N TYR A 262 9.43 -2.36 -11.18
CA TYR A 262 9.17 -1.12 -10.45
C TYR A 262 7.79 -1.24 -9.83
N ILE A 263 7.72 -1.36 -8.50
CA ILE A 263 6.48 -1.70 -7.78
C ILE A 263 5.89 -0.43 -7.18
N ALA A 264 4.63 -0.17 -7.48
CA ALA A 264 3.83 0.96 -7.02
C ALA A 264 2.60 0.46 -6.26
N CYS A 265 2.12 1.24 -5.28
CA CYS A 265 0.88 0.95 -4.54
C CYS A 265 -0.27 1.90 -4.92
N ASP A 266 0.04 2.99 -5.60
CA ASP A 266 -0.89 4.01 -6.07
C ASP A 266 -0.59 4.36 -7.54
N LEU A 267 -1.59 4.86 -8.27
CA LEU A 267 -1.38 5.36 -9.63
C LEU A 267 -0.47 6.59 -9.64
N ASN A 268 -0.49 7.39 -8.58
CA ASN A 268 0.39 8.54 -8.43
C ASN A 268 1.87 8.13 -8.32
N ASP A 269 2.19 6.98 -7.73
CA ASP A 269 3.56 6.45 -7.66
C ASP A 269 4.12 6.11 -9.06
N LEU A 270 3.24 5.82 -10.02
CA LEU A 270 3.65 5.57 -11.41
C LEU A 270 4.08 6.86 -12.12
N GLN A 271 3.54 8.00 -11.68
CA GLN A 271 3.79 9.34 -12.21
C GLN A 271 5.03 9.98 -11.60
N ILE A 272 5.05 10.08 -10.28
CA ILE A 272 6.20 10.50 -9.49
C ILE A 272 6.82 9.20 -9.01
N PRO A 273 7.88 8.69 -9.65
CA PRO A 273 8.39 7.32 -9.53
C PRO A 273 8.87 6.95 -8.11
N ASN A 274 7.94 6.93 -7.16
CA ASN A 274 8.04 6.69 -5.74
C ASN A 274 7.70 5.23 -5.48
N TRP A 275 8.60 4.36 -5.93
CA TRP A 275 8.39 2.92 -5.84
C TRP A 275 8.45 2.47 -4.39
N ILE A 276 7.52 1.61 -3.96
CA ILE A 276 7.64 0.93 -2.65
C ILE A 276 8.89 0.03 -2.63
N CYS A 277 9.18 -0.58 -3.77
CA CYS A 277 10.45 -1.25 -4.02
C CYS A 277 10.74 -1.38 -5.51
N ARG A 278 11.99 -1.70 -5.81
CA ARG A 278 12.46 -2.11 -7.13
C ARG A 278 13.07 -3.50 -7.02
N SER A 279 13.00 -4.28 -8.09
CA SER A 279 13.72 -5.54 -8.16
C SER A 279 14.54 -5.67 -9.44
N CYS A 280 15.59 -6.48 -9.37
CA CYS A 280 16.47 -6.81 -10.46
C CYS A 280 16.80 -8.30 -10.43
N TRP A 281 16.53 -8.99 -11.53
CA TRP A 281 16.99 -10.35 -11.76
C TRP A 281 17.92 -10.35 -12.96
N ILE A 282 19.07 -11.03 -12.83
CA ILE A 282 20.08 -11.18 -13.87
C ILE A 282 20.44 -12.66 -13.98
N ASP A 283 20.33 -13.20 -15.18
CA ASP A 283 20.73 -14.58 -15.47
C ASP A 283 22.22 -14.79 -15.19
N ARG A 284 22.53 -15.81 -14.39
CA ARG A 284 23.89 -16.23 -14.06
C ARG A 284 24.65 -16.78 -15.27
N SER A 285 23.97 -17.20 -16.33
CA SER A 285 24.61 -17.64 -17.57
C SER A 285 25.13 -16.45 -18.40
N LEU A 286 24.64 -15.23 -18.15
CA LEU A 286 25.02 -14.07 -18.95
C LEU A 286 26.49 -13.69 -18.69
N PRO A 287 27.33 -13.52 -19.73
CA PRO A 287 28.74 -13.16 -19.55
C PRO A 287 28.92 -11.82 -18.82
N GLU A 288 29.96 -11.71 -18.00
CA GLU A 288 30.20 -10.54 -17.14
C GLU A 288 30.21 -9.21 -17.92
N ASN A 289 30.82 -9.19 -19.10
CA ASN A 289 30.87 -8.01 -19.97
C ASN A 289 29.53 -7.65 -20.65
N MET A 290 28.49 -8.46 -20.45
CA MET A 290 27.13 -8.24 -20.94
C MET A 290 26.13 -7.98 -19.80
N ARG A 291 26.57 -8.18 -18.54
CA ARG A 291 25.74 -7.95 -17.36
C ARG A 291 25.61 -6.45 -17.08
N PRO A 292 24.39 -5.97 -16.80
CA PRO A 292 24.24 -4.65 -16.20
C PRO A 292 24.75 -4.67 -14.76
N HIS A 293 24.99 -3.48 -14.20
CA HIS A 293 25.21 -3.35 -12.77
C HIS A 293 23.98 -3.86 -12.00
N GLY A 294 24.25 -4.54 -10.88
CA GLY A 294 23.22 -4.96 -9.93
C GLY A 294 22.46 -3.78 -9.35
N LEU A 295 21.35 -4.07 -8.66
CA LEU A 295 20.51 -3.04 -8.06
C LEU A 295 21.13 -2.48 -6.77
N ASN A 296 22.10 -3.19 -6.20
CA ASN A 296 22.58 -2.98 -4.82
C ASN A 296 21.39 -2.98 -3.84
N GLY A 297 20.52 -3.99 -4.00
CA GLY A 297 19.35 -4.16 -3.16
C GLY A 297 19.71 -4.38 -1.69
N ASN A 298 18.80 -3.97 -0.80
CA ASN A 298 18.89 -4.24 0.64
C ASN A 298 18.32 -5.62 1.04
N GLU A 299 17.79 -6.38 0.08
CA GLU A 299 17.29 -7.74 0.27
C GLU A 299 17.55 -8.63 -0.96
N LYS A 300 17.64 -9.95 -0.74
CA LYS A 300 17.62 -10.98 -1.80
C LYS A 300 16.48 -11.96 -1.61
N VAL A 301 15.74 -12.21 -2.69
CA VAL A 301 14.65 -13.20 -2.76
C VAL A 301 15.04 -14.24 -3.80
N GLY A 302 15.64 -15.35 -3.36
CA GLY A 302 16.28 -16.30 -4.26
C GLY A 302 17.48 -15.66 -4.99
N ASP A 303 17.41 -15.57 -6.32
CA ASP A 303 18.40 -14.90 -7.16
C ASP A 303 17.97 -13.48 -7.62
N ILE A 304 16.88 -12.96 -7.06
CA ILE A 304 16.36 -11.61 -7.34
C ILE A 304 16.87 -10.64 -6.26
N GLU A 305 17.49 -9.54 -6.66
CA GLU A 305 17.82 -8.42 -5.77
C GLU A 305 16.60 -7.51 -5.62
N VAL A 306 16.28 -7.12 -4.38
CA VAL A 306 15.18 -6.21 -4.07
C VAL A 306 15.72 -5.01 -3.29
N LEU A 307 15.33 -3.82 -3.71
CA LEU A 307 15.62 -2.57 -3.03
C LEU A 307 14.31 -1.96 -2.51
N TRP A 308 14.06 -2.10 -1.21
CA TRP A 308 12.95 -1.46 -0.52
C TRP A 308 13.21 0.03 -0.33
N ASN A 309 12.18 0.84 -0.54
CA ASN A 309 12.19 2.25 -0.17
C ASN A 309 11.63 2.39 1.26
N ASP A 310 12.52 2.51 2.24
CA ASP A 310 12.12 2.67 3.64
C ASP A 310 11.44 4.03 3.90
N ASP A 311 11.73 5.04 3.07
CA ASP A 311 11.14 6.38 3.11
C ASP A 311 9.84 6.51 2.29
N TYR A 312 9.36 5.41 1.69
CA TYR A 312 8.17 5.42 0.81
C TYR A 312 6.96 6.12 1.44
N LYS A 313 6.70 5.89 2.74
CA LYS A 313 5.54 6.48 3.42
C LYS A 313 5.68 8.00 3.61
N SER A 314 6.87 8.46 3.98
CA SER A 314 7.15 9.89 4.12
C SER A 314 7.09 10.60 2.78
N ASP A 315 7.71 10.01 1.76
CA ASP A 315 7.72 10.53 0.39
C ASP A 315 6.31 10.59 -0.19
N ASN A 316 5.52 9.51 -0.02
CA ASN A 316 4.14 9.47 -0.50
C ASN A 316 3.29 10.57 0.17
N LYS A 317 3.46 10.79 1.49
CA LYS A 317 2.76 11.87 2.19
C LYS A 317 3.15 13.25 1.65
N PHE A 318 4.43 13.47 1.39
CA PHE A 318 4.93 14.71 0.80
C PHE A 318 4.39 14.92 -0.62
N PHE A 319 4.43 13.91 -1.48
CA PHE A 319 3.92 14.04 -2.84
C PHE A 319 2.41 14.26 -2.86
N LYS A 320 1.65 13.55 -2.03
CA LYS A 320 0.19 13.73 -1.93
C LYS A 320 -0.22 15.14 -1.54
N SER A 321 0.58 15.88 -0.76
CA SER A 321 0.27 17.27 -0.42
C SER A 321 0.48 18.24 -1.59
N HIS A 322 1.09 17.81 -2.69
CA HIS A 322 1.35 18.62 -3.88
C HIS A 322 0.48 18.23 -5.08
N PHE A 323 -0.27 17.13 -5.00
CA PHE A 323 -1.27 16.78 -6.01
C PHE A 323 -2.55 17.59 -5.79
N GLY A 324 -3.10 18.11 -6.89
CA GLY A 324 -4.43 18.73 -6.89
C GLY A 324 -5.49 17.75 -7.36
N THR A 325 -6.74 18.15 -7.20
CA THR A 325 -7.86 17.47 -7.90
C THR A 325 -7.89 17.88 -9.38
N LYS A 326 -8.58 17.10 -10.21
CA LYS A 326 -8.78 17.45 -11.63
C LYS A 326 -9.47 18.80 -11.76
N GLU A 327 -10.49 19.04 -10.95
CA GLU A 327 -11.24 20.30 -10.91
C GLU A 327 -10.33 21.47 -10.56
N GLU A 328 -9.56 21.36 -9.47
CA GLU A 328 -8.62 22.40 -9.03
C GLU A 328 -7.58 22.71 -10.12
N VAL A 329 -7.01 21.69 -10.75
CA VAL A 329 -6.01 21.89 -11.81
C VAL A 329 -6.64 22.59 -13.02
N LEU A 330 -7.82 22.17 -13.45
CA LEU A 330 -8.51 22.75 -14.62
C LEU A 330 -8.97 24.19 -14.36
N GLU A 331 -9.48 24.48 -13.16
CA GLU A 331 -9.90 25.82 -12.74
C GLU A 331 -8.73 26.80 -12.73
N ASN A 332 -7.53 26.36 -12.35
CA ASN A 332 -6.35 27.22 -12.32
C ASN A 332 -5.66 27.35 -13.68
N ILE A 333 -5.60 26.29 -14.49
CA ILE A 333 -4.84 26.32 -15.75
C ILE A 333 -5.58 27.02 -16.88
N ARG A 334 -6.91 26.89 -16.96
CA ARG A 334 -7.72 27.45 -18.07
C ARG A 334 -7.65 28.99 -18.15
N PRO A 335 -7.75 29.75 -17.05
CA PRO A 335 -7.60 31.20 -17.09
C PRO A 335 -6.21 31.62 -17.61
N ILE A 336 -5.15 30.96 -17.13
CA ILE A 336 -3.78 31.23 -17.57
C ILE A 336 -3.64 30.94 -19.07
N LEU A 337 -4.14 29.79 -19.53
CA LEU A 337 -4.12 29.41 -20.94
C LEU A 337 -4.83 30.45 -21.81
N ASN A 338 -6.05 30.83 -21.44
CA ASN A 338 -6.84 31.80 -22.21
C ASN A 338 -6.13 33.15 -22.35
N GLU A 339 -5.44 33.61 -21.31
CA GLU A 339 -4.71 34.87 -21.34
C GLU A 339 -3.40 34.77 -22.11
N MET A 340 -2.59 33.74 -21.85
CA MET A 340 -1.36 33.45 -22.58
C MET A 340 -1.61 33.35 -24.09
N MET A 341 -2.70 32.68 -24.48
CA MET A 341 -3.12 32.55 -25.87
C MET A 341 -3.45 33.88 -26.54
N LYS A 342 -4.05 34.83 -25.81
CA LYS A 342 -4.34 36.18 -26.33
C LYS A 342 -3.03 36.95 -26.55
N LEU A 343 -2.14 36.92 -25.56
CA LEU A 343 -0.84 37.60 -25.62
C LEU A 343 0.04 37.03 -26.76
N ALA A 344 0.07 35.72 -26.93
CA ALA A 344 0.81 35.06 -28.00
C ALA A 344 0.30 35.45 -29.38
N LYS A 345 -1.02 35.45 -29.60
CA LYS A 345 -1.62 35.90 -30.87
C LYS A 345 -1.28 37.35 -31.18
N GLN A 346 -1.28 38.20 -30.17
CA GLN A 346 -0.89 39.61 -30.31
C GLN A 346 0.59 39.77 -30.65
N ALA A 347 1.48 39.02 -29.98
CA ALA A 347 2.91 39.00 -30.30
C ALA A 347 3.18 38.52 -31.73
N ILE A 348 2.49 37.47 -32.18
CA ILE A 348 2.59 36.96 -33.56
C ILE A 348 2.15 38.03 -34.56
N ALA A 349 1.02 38.71 -34.31
CA ALA A 349 0.55 39.78 -35.18
C ALA A 349 1.58 40.91 -35.32
N TYR A 350 2.17 41.36 -34.20
CA TYR A 350 3.23 42.36 -34.24
C TYR A 350 4.49 41.88 -34.95
N PHE A 351 4.85 40.60 -34.80
CA PHE A 351 5.99 40.03 -35.51
C PHE A 351 5.74 39.99 -37.02
N GLU A 352 4.52 39.66 -37.47
CA GLU A 352 4.18 39.72 -38.91
C GLU A 352 4.18 41.16 -39.45
N GLU A 353 3.67 42.14 -38.70
CA GLU A 353 3.77 43.56 -39.07
C GLU A 353 5.22 44.00 -39.22
N TYR A 354 6.07 43.58 -38.29
CA TYR A 354 7.51 43.84 -38.33
C TYR A 354 8.18 43.20 -39.55
N ARG A 355 7.90 41.91 -39.82
CA ARG A 355 8.43 41.17 -40.98
C ARG A 355 7.95 41.77 -42.30
N GLY A 356 6.71 42.27 -42.33
CA GLY A 356 6.12 43.00 -43.45
C GLY A 356 6.63 44.43 -43.62
N ARG A 357 7.49 44.92 -42.72
CA ARG A 357 8.01 46.30 -42.66
C ARG A 357 6.94 47.36 -42.43
N ASN A 358 5.82 46.99 -41.83
CA ASN A 358 4.74 47.90 -41.45
C ASN A 358 5.05 48.66 -40.14
N ILE A 359 5.90 48.09 -39.28
CA ILE A 359 6.44 48.73 -38.07
C ILE A 359 7.97 48.56 -38.01
N SER A 360 8.66 49.43 -37.28
CA SER A 360 10.11 49.31 -37.09
C SER A 360 10.47 48.21 -36.08
N GLU A 361 11.75 47.81 -36.03
CA GLU A 361 12.23 46.86 -35.03
C GLU A 361 12.09 47.42 -33.61
N GLU A 362 12.40 48.70 -33.43
CA GLU A 362 12.30 49.40 -32.15
C GLU A 362 10.85 49.47 -31.67
N GLU A 363 9.90 49.73 -32.58
CA GLU A 363 8.48 49.70 -32.25
C GLU A 363 8.02 48.30 -31.86
N PHE A 364 8.43 47.27 -32.61
CA PHE A 364 8.12 45.88 -32.29
C PHE A 364 8.68 45.46 -30.93
N ILE A 365 9.96 45.75 -30.65
CA ILE A 365 10.61 45.48 -29.36
C ILE A 365 9.85 46.18 -28.24
N SER A 366 9.50 47.46 -28.40
CA SER A 366 8.75 48.21 -27.39
C SER A 366 7.38 47.57 -27.10
N LYS A 367 6.67 47.11 -28.13
CA LYS A 367 5.39 46.40 -27.96
C LYS A 367 5.56 45.08 -27.22
N MET A 368 6.59 44.29 -27.56
CA MET A 368 6.89 43.03 -26.89
C MET A 368 7.25 43.24 -25.41
N GLN A 369 8.14 44.19 -25.12
CA GLN A 369 8.59 44.51 -23.75
C GLN A 369 7.47 45.03 -22.86
N LYS A 370 6.46 45.72 -23.40
CA LYS A 370 5.28 46.15 -22.63
C LYS A 370 4.43 44.97 -22.14
N MET A 371 4.39 43.87 -22.90
CA MET A 371 3.60 42.68 -22.58
C MET A 371 4.39 41.64 -21.77
N GLU A 372 5.71 41.61 -21.93
CA GLU A 372 6.60 40.61 -21.31
C GLU A 372 6.39 40.43 -19.79
N PRO A 373 6.25 41.50 -18.97
CA PRO A 373 6.07 41.33 -17.53
C PRO A 373 4.84 40.49 -17.17
N ARG A 374 3.74 40.67 -17.93
CA ARG A 374 2.51 39.90 -17.72
C ARG A 374 2.68 38.44 -18.15
N VAL A 375 3.39 38.19 -19.25
CA VAL A 375 3.68 36.83 -19.72
C VAL A 375 4.54 36.09 -18.70
N THR A 376 5.58 36.76 -18.17
CA THR A 376 6.45 36.20 -17.12
C THR A 376 5.66 35.93 -15.84
N GLU A 377 4.78 36.83 -15.42
CA GLU A 377 3.89 36.60 -14.27
C GLU A 377 3.00 35.35 -14.47
N LEU A 378 2.38 35.20 -15.65
CA LEU A 378 1.53 34.05 -15.97
C LEU A 378 2.32 32.73 -16.03
N TYR A 379 3.53 32.76 -16.59
CA TYR A 379 4.42 31.59 -16.64
C TYR A 379 4.86 31.17 -15.22
N LEU A 380 5.20 32.12 -14.35
CA LEU A 380 5.51 31.80 -12.96
C LEU A 380 4.29 31.26 -12.19
N LYS A 381 3.11 31.83 -12.44
CA LYS A 381 1.84 31.32 -11.89
C LYS A 381 1.53 29.90 -12.34
N SER A 382 1.83 29.54 -13.59
CA SER A 382 1.60 28.18 -14.07
C SER A 382 2.45 27.14 -13.35
N GLY A 383 3.63 27.53 -12.84
CA GLY A 383 4.49 26.68 -12.00
C GLY A 383 3.97 26.45 -10.58
N ASN A 384 3.00 27.25 -10.12
CA ASN A 384 2.36 27.10 -8.80
C ASN A 384 1.09 26.23 -8.85
N ILE A 385 0.69 25.75 -10.03
CA ILE A 385 -0.45 24.84 -10.16
C ILE A 385 -0.07 23.50 -9.52
N PRO A 386 -0.92 22.89 -8.69
CA PRO A 386 -0.69 21.56 -8.15
C PRO A 386 -0.44 20.51 -9.23
N MET A 387 0.25 19.43 -8.87
CA MET A 387 0.51 18.33 -9.80
C MET A 387 -0.82 17.68 -10.24
N PRO A 388 -0.99 17.41 -11.54
CA PRO A 388 -2.24 16.88 -12.07
C PRO A 388 -2.44 15.40 -11.70
N PRO A 389 -3.69 14.96 -11.46
CA PRO A 389 -4.03 13.55 -11.52
C PRO A 389 -3.83 12.98 -12.94
N GLU A 390 -3.78 11.64 -13.05
CA GLU A 390 -3.43 10.95 -14.30
C GLU A 390 -4.40 11.27 -15.46
N ASP A 391 -5.66 11.51 -15.14
CA ASP A 391 -6.74 11.78 -16.09
C ASP A 391 -6.68 13.16 -16.77
N CYS A 392 -5.94 14.13 -16.22
CA CYS A 392 -5.72 15.43 -16.87
C CYS A 392 -4.24 15.77 -17.08
N LYS A 393 -3.34 14.82 -16.85
CA LYS A 393 -1.88 15.01 -16.92
C LYS A 393 -1.39 15.44 -18.30
N ASP A 394 -1.84 14.77 -19.35
CA ASP A 394 -1.35 15.04 -20.71
C ASP A 394 -1.77 16.44 -21.20
N TYR A 395 -2.98 16.88 -20.84
CA TYR A 395 -3.45 18.24 -21.09
C TYR A 395 -2.69 19.28 -20.28
N TYR A 396 -2.47 19.03 -18.99
CA TYR A 396 -1.63 19.88 -18.15
C TYR A 396 -0.23 20.06 -18.76
N GLN A 397 0.40 18.96 -19.19
CA GLN A 397 1.72 18.99 -19.82
C GLN A 397 1.71 19.75 -21.15
N ALA A 398 0.67 19.56 -21.99
CA ALA A 398 0.50 20.31 -23.23
C ALA A 398 0.39 21.82 -22.97
N CYS A 399 -0.35 22.22 -21.92
CA CYS A 399 -0.45 23.61 -21.49
C CYS A 399 0.90 24.16 -20.97
N GLN A 400 1.61 23.44 -20.11
CA GLN A 400 2.93 23.89 -19.63
C GLN A 400 3.93 24.06 -20.78
N ASN A 401 3.91 23.15 -21.76
CA ASN A 401 4.74 23.26 -22.95
C ASN A 401 4.41 24.53 -23.76
N ILE A 402 3.12 24.83 -23.97
CA ILE A 402 2.75 26.05 -24.69
C ILE A 402 3.10 27.30 -23.89
N PHE A 403 2.99 27.29 -22.56
CA PHE A 403 3.39 28.42 -21.73
C PHE A 403 4.89 28.71 -21.87
N ALA A 404 5.73 27.67 -21.88
CA ALA A 404 7.16 27.81 -22.12
C ALA A 404 7.46 28.36 -23.53
N THR A 405 6.77 27.85 -24.56
CA THR A 405 6.90 28.38 -25.93
C THR A 405 6.51 29.86 -25.99
N ILE A 406 5.38 30.24 -25.39
CA ILE A 406 4.92 31.63 -25.38
C ILE A 406 5.93 32.50 -24.62
N HIS A 407 6.39 32.07 -23.45
CA HIS A 407 7.37 32.83 -22.67
C HIS A 407 8.67 33.08 -23.44
N ASN A 408 9.17 32.08 -24.16
CA ASN A 408 10.35 32.20 -25.01
C ASN A 408 10.18 33.29 -26.09
N MET A 409 9.00 33.37 -26.73
CA MET A 409 8.72 34.40 -27.75
C MET A 409 8.95 35.83 -27.23
N PHE A 410 8.70 36.08 -25.94
CA PHE A 410 8.95 37.37 -25.31
C PHE A 410 10.39 37.52 -24.81
N ILE A 411 10.99 36.44 -24.28
CA ILE A 411 12.38 36.44 -23.81
C ILE A 411 13.33 36.94 -24.90
N TYR A 412 13.14 36.54 -26.16
CA TYR A 412 14.01 36.95 -27.26
C TYR A 412 14.10 38.47 -27.43
N TYR A 413 13.02 39.19 -27.14
CA TYR A 413 12.93 40.66 -27.31
C TYR A 413 12.93 41.42 -25.97
N SER A 414 13.13 40.72 -24.85
CA SER A 414 13.41 41.33 -23.54
C SER A 414 14.77 42.04 -23.55
N GLU A 415 15.03 42.96 -22.61
CA GLU A 415 16.33 43.65 -22.48
C GLU A 415 17.50 42.66 -22.51
N ARG A 416 17.42 41.62 -21.66
CA ARG A 416 18.42 40.55 -21.60
C ARG A 416 18.51 39.76 -22.92
N GLY A 417 17.39 39.57 -23.61
CA GLY A 417 17.35 38.90 -24.90
C GLY A 417 18.09 39.67 -26.00
N LEU A 418 17.98 41.01 -25.99
CA LEU A 418 18.71 41.89 -26.90
C LEU A 418 20.23 41.81 -26.69
N GLU A 419 20.67 41.67 -25.44
CA GLU A 419 22.08 41.47 -25.09
C GLU A 419 22.60 40.08 -25.46
N THR A 420 21.73 39.07 -25.39
CA THR A 420 22.12 37.66 -25.55
C THR A 420 22.14 37.22 -27.02
N TRP A 421 21.14 37.62 -27.82
CA TRP A 421 20.97 37.12 -29.18
C TRP A 421 21.03 38.23 -30.24
N PRO A 422 21.87 38.07 -31.27
CA PRO A 422 21.81 38.92 -32.45
C PRO A 422 20.42 38.89 -33.10
N LYS A 423 20.02 39.99 -33.72
CA LYS A 423 18.73 40.16 -34.41
C LYS A 423 18.31 38.95 -35.25
N ARG A 424 19.20 38.49 -36.15
CA ARG A 424 18.91 37.35 -37.04
C ARG A 424 18.51 36.09 -36.26
N ASN A 425 19.15 35.85 -35.11
CA ASN A 425 18.85 34.69 -34.28
C ASN A 425 17.51 34.86 -33.58
N ARG A 426 17.20 36.07 -33.05
CA ARG A 426 15.90 36.37 -32.43
C ARG A 426 14.75 36.12 -33.41
N ASP A 427 14.88 36.58 -34.65
CA ASP A 427 13.85 36.38 -35.68
C ASP A 427 13.67 34.89 -36.04
N LEU A 428 14.76 34.13 -36.14
CA LEU A 428 14.70 32.69 -36.40
C LEU A 428 14.02 31.95 -35.25
N LEU A 429 14.42 32.24 -34.02
CA LEU A 429 13.85 31.64 -32.81
C LEU A 429 12.36 31.98 -32.67
N MET A 430 11.96 33.23 -32.92
CA MET A 430 10.56 33.65 -32.93
C MET A 430 9.75 32.92 -34.00
N GLN A 431 10.31 32.73 -35.19
CA GLN A 431 9.66 31.99 -36.26
C GLN A 431 9.48 30.50 -35.91
N ASP A 432 10.48 29.88 -35.28
CA ASP A 432 10.41 28.49 -34.83
C ASP A 432 9.37 28.33 -33.70
N ASP A 433 9.35 29.23 -32.72
CA ASP A 433 8.39 29.17 -31.63
C ASP A 433 6.96 29.53 -32.07
N LYS A 434 6.79 30.38 -33.09
CA LYS A 434 5.49 30.55 -33.76
C LYS A 434 4.97 29.24 -34.35
N LYS A 435 5.85 28.44 -34.98
CA LYS A 435 5.48 27.12 -35.50
C LYS A 435 5.09 26.17 -34.37
N ARG A 436 5.91 26.09 -33.31
CA ARG A 436 5.63 25.27 -32.13
C ARG A 436 4.35 25.69 -31.41
N PHE A 437 4.03 26.99 -31.38
CA PHE A 437 2.79 27.51 -30.84
C PHE A 437 1.58 26.94 -31.57
N HIS A 438 1.59 26.94 -32.91
CA HIS A 438 0.49 26.35 -33.70
C HIS A 438 0.35 24.85 -33.47
N GLU A 439 1.46 24.09 -33.49
CA GLU A 439 1.46 22.65 -33.17
C GLU A 439 0.97 22.39 -31.73
N GLY A 440 1.37 23.23 -30.78
CA GLY A 440 0.98 23.17 -29.38
C GLY A 440 -0.52 23.38 -29.17
N ILE A 441 -1.14 24.29 -29.90
CA ILE A 441 -2.60 24.52 -29.85
C ILE A 441 -3.36 23.27 -30.27
N GLU A 442 -2.97 22.66 -31.40
CA GLU A 442 -3.62 21.44 -31.89
C GLU A 442 -3.51 20.32 -30.85
N ARG A 443 -2.33 20.18 -30.23
CA ARG A 443 -2.13 19.22 -29.15
C ARG A 443 -3.05 19.49 -27.96
N ILE A 444 -3.19 20.75 -27.53
CA ILE A 444 -4.07 21.12 -26.41
C ILE A 444 -5.53 20.75 -26.71
N TYR A 445 -6.04 21.03 -27.91
CA TYR A 445 -7.41 20.64 -28.27
C TYR A 445 -7.61 19.12 -28.26
N ILE A 446 -6.64 18.36 -28.76
CA ILE A 446 -6.68 16.89 -28.73
C ILE A 446 -6.72 16.39 -27.28
N GLU A 447 -5.85 16.90 -26.41
CA GLU A 447 -5.80 16.45 -25.03
C GLU A 447 -7.03 16.92 -24.22
N GLU A 448 -7.55 18.12 -24.47
CA GLU A 448 -8.78 18.61 -23.82
C GLU A 448 -9.98 17.72 -24.14
N SER A 449 -10.09 17.23 -25.38
CA SER A 449 -11.18 16.35 -25.79
C SER A 449 -11.23 15.00 -25.06
N LYS A 450 -10.11 14.58 -24.44
CA LYS A 450 -10.02 13.32 -23.68
C LYS A 450 -10.43 13.44 -22.22
N ILE A 451 -10.59 14.67 -21.73
CA ILE A 451 -10.85 14.95 -20.31
C ILE A 451 -12.36 15.01 -20.01
N HIS A 452 -13.21 15.00 -21.04
CA HIS A 452 -14.66 15.11 -20.93
C HIS A 452 -15.38 13.78 -20.80
#